data_AF-A0A5J4PU01-F1
#
_entry.id   AF-A0A5J4PU01-F1
#
_cell.length_a   1.000
_cell.length_b   1.000
_cell.length_c   1.000
_cell.angle_alpha   90.00
_cell.angle_beta   90.00
_cell.angle_gamma   90.00
#
_symmetry.space_group_name_H-M   'P 1'
#
loop_
_entity.id
_entity.type
_entity.pdbx_description
1 polymer ?
#
loop_
_entity_poly.entity_id
_entity_poly.type
_entity_poly.pdbx_seq_one_letter_code
_entity_poly.pdbx_strand_id
1 'polypeptide(L)'
;VAIAQKDDPANENQVIVDIDIDKKEKVKVHRIIIAGNDAIKVSKLKRVMKKTNEKGKLVNLFRTKKFVEENYKADKQLILDKYNELGYRDASIVKDSVSPYNEKTVNVYIEVEEGTKYYLRNITWVGNTLYPSEQLDLMLGMKKGDVYNQKQLTERTVSDDDAVGNLYYNNGYLFYGLDPVEVNVENDSIDLEMRISEGRQATINRIKINGNDRIYENVVRRELRTRPGDLFSREELMRSMREIQQMGHFDPENIQPDIQPDPVSGTVDISYDLVSKANDQVEFSAGWGQTGVIGKLSLKFTNFSIANLLHPGKNYRGILPQGDGQTLTLSGQTNANYYQSYSISFFDPWFGGKRPNSFSVSTFYSLQTDISDRYYNSTYMNNYYNSMYSGYSGAGMYDYGYNSY
;
A
#
# COMPACT_ATOMS: atom_id res chain seq x y z
N VAL A 1 -10.29 18.10 -33.96
CA VAL A 1 -8.84 18.13 -34.24
C VAL A 1 -8.68 18.50 -35.69
N ALA A 2 -7.97 19.57 -35.98
CA ALA A 2 -7.54 19.94 -37.33
C ALA A 2 -6.03 19.70 -37.43
N ILE A 3 -5.58 19.08 -38.52
CA ILE A 3 -4.17 18.80 -38.75
C ILE A 3 -3.77 19.58 -40.00
N ALA A 4 -2.84 20.51 -39.85
CA ALA A 4 -2.22 21.22 -40.96
C ALA A 4 -0.76 20.79 -41.08
N GLN A 5 -0.28 20.59 -42.31
CA GLN A 5 1.11 20.23 -42.59
C GLN A 5 1.72 21.33 -43.47
N LYS A 6 2.94 21.75 -43.14
CA LYS A 6 3.72 22.71 -43.93
C LYS A 6 5.17 22.22 -44.02
N ASP A 7 5.80 22.36 -45.17
CA ASP A 7 7.22 21.99 -45.34
C ASP A 7 8.09 22.87 -44.44
N ASP A 8 9.12 22.29 -43.81
CA ASP A 8 10.06 23.04 -42.97
C ASP A 8 11.06 23.81 -43.84
N PRO A 9 11.01 25.15 -43.90
CA PRO A 9 11.92 25.93 -44.73
C PRO A 9 13.38 25.89 -44.22
N ALA A 10 13.65 25.37 -43.02
CA ALA A 10 15.00 25.26 -42.47
C ALA A 10 15.69 23.92 -42.78
N ASN A 11 14.94 22.85 -43.08
CA ASN A 11 15.48 21.51 -43.30
C ASN A 11 14.77 20.82 -44.48
N GLU A 12 15.50 20.54 -45.57
CA GLU A 12 14.96 19.78 -46.70
C GLU A 12 14.49 18.38 -46.25
N ASN A 13 13.32 17.96 -46.76
CA ASN A 13 12.62 16.70 -46.43
C ASN A 13 12.03 16.60 -45.01
N GLN A 14 11.86 17.72 -44.29
CA GLN A 14 11.09 17.75 -43.04
C GLN A 14 9.78 18.53 -43.19
N VAL A 15 8.75 18.10 -42.47
CA VAL A 15 7.43 18.77 -42.46
C VAL A 15 7.05 19.12 -41.02
N ILE A 16 6.54 20.33 -40.83
CA ILE A 16 5.96 20.80 -39.59
C ILE A 16 4.48 20.43 -39.60
N VAL A 17 4.06 19.64 -38.61
CA VAL A 17 2.67 19.24 -38.41
C VAL A 17 2.06 20.08 -37.29
N ASP A 18 1.21 21.04 -37.64
CA ASP A 18 0.43 21.84 -36.71
C ASP A 18 -0.86 21.08 -36.38
N ILE A 19 -1.00 20.61 -35.14
CA ILE A 19 -2.18 19.90 -34.65
C ILE A 19 -3.00 20.86 -33.78
N ASP A 20 -4.10 21.38 -34.32
CA ASP A 20 -5.05 22.20 -33.59
C ASP A 20 -6.13 21.33 -32.94
N ILE A 21 -6.11 21.26 -31.62
CA ILE A 21 -7.04 20.47 -30.81
C ILE A 21 -7.97 21.43 -30.07
N ASP A 22 -9.18 21.62 -30.59
CA ASP A 22 -10.28 22.14 -29.79
C ASP A 22 -10.65 21.10 -28.72
N LYS A 23 -10.21 21.37 -27.48
CA LYS A 23 -10.41 20.48 -26.33
C LYS A 23 -11.86 20.47 -25.85
N LYS A 24 -12.72 21.38 -26.34
CA LYS A 24 -14.08 21.67 -25.84
C LYS A 24 -14.11 21.83 -24.32
N GLU A 25 -15.28 22.11 -23.76
CA GLU A 25 -15.41 22.19 -22.30
C GLU A 25 -15.55 20.81 -21.65
N LYS A 26 -14.94 20.66 -20.47
CA LYS A 26 -15.03 19.42 -19.69
C LYS A 26 -16.46 19.25 -19.16
N VAL A 27 -17.10 18.18 -19.60
CA VAL A 27 -18.46 17.84 -19.22
C VAL A 27 -18.51 17.25 -17.80
N LYS A 28 -19.48 17.67 -16.99
CA LYS A 28 -19.71 17.17 -15.63
C LYS A 28 -21.03 16.40 -15.56
N VAL A 29 -21.18 15.49 -14.60
CA VAL A 29 -22.44 14.79 -14.39
C VAL A 29 -23.40 15.69 -13.60
N HIS A 30 -24.56 15.99 -14.19
CA HIS A 30 -25.64 16.69 -13.52
C HIS A 30 -26.38 15.75 -12.57
N ARG A 31 -26.95 14.66 -13.12
CA ARG A 31 -27.72 13.67 -12.36
C ARG A 31 -27.48 12.26 -12.88
N ILE A 32 -27.47 11.31 -11.95
CA ILE A 32 -27.46 9.87 -12.23
C ILE A 32 -28.86 9.35 -11.90
N ILE A 33 -29.48 8.65 -12.83
CA ILE A 33 -30.81 8.05 -12.68
C ILE A 33 -30.62 6.55 -12.82
N ILE A 34 -31.01 5.81 -11.80
CA ILE A 34 -30.96 4.34 -11.79
C ILE A 34 -32.40 3.86 -11.68
N ALA A 35 -32.79 2.94 -12.56
CA ALA A 35 -34.10 2.32 -12.61
C ALA A 35 -33.96 0.79 -12.54
N GLY A 36 -35.02 0.10 -12.13
CA GLY A 36 -35.04 -1.36 -11.95
C GLY A 36 -34.38 -1.85 -10.65
N ASN A 37 -34.06 -0.93 -9.73
CA ASN A 37 -33.46 -1.27 -8.44
C ASN A 37 -34.55 -1.35 -7.33
N ASP A 38 -34.85 -2.55 -6.85
CA ASP A 38 -35.81 -2.80 -5.76
C ASP A 38 -35.09 -3.22 -4.46
N ALA A 39 -34.07 -4.06 -4.57
CA ALA A 39 -33.29 -4.57 -3.45
C ALA A 39 -32.33 -3.52 -2.87
N ILE A 40 -31.70 -2.71 -3.72
CA ILE A 40 -30.70 -1.72 -3.29
C ILE A 40 -31.22 -0.31 -3.54
N LYS A 41 -31.19 0.54 -2.50
CA LYS A 41 -31.54 1.96 -2.63
C LYS A 41 -30.59 2.66 -3.61
N VAL A 42 -31.16 3.47 -4.52
CA VAL A 42 -30.44 4.33 -5.48
C VAL A 42 -29.28 5.11 -4.85
N SER A 43 -29.45 5.64 -3.64
CA SER A 43 -28.39 6.40 -2.94
C SER A 43 -27.15 5.56 -2.63
N LYS A 44 -27.33 4.27 -2.33
CA LYS A 44 -26.23 3.33 -2.06
C LYS A 44 -25.50 2.99 -3.36
N LEU A 45 -26.22 2.72 -4.45
CA LEU A 45 -25.64 2.49 -5.78
C LEU A 45 -24.82 3.69 -6.27
N LYS A 46 -25.34 4.91 -6.11
CA LYS A 46 -24.62 6.15 -6.42
C LYS A 46 -23.33 6.33 -5.61
N ARG A 47 -23.26 5.79 -4.39
CA ARG A 47 -22.05 5.88 -3.55
C ARG A 47 -20.99 4.87 -3.96
N VAL A 48 -21.41 3.73 -4.50
CA VAL A 48 -20.54 2.67 -5.04
C VAL A 48 -19.78 3.17 -6.26
N MET A 49 -20.42 3.98 -7.11
CA MET A 49 -19.72 4.71 -8.18
C MET A 49 -18.70 5.67 -7.57
N LYS A 50 -17.41 5.39 -7.76
CA LYS A 50 -16.32 6.17 -7.14
C LYS A 50 -15.92 7.33 -8.03
N LYS A 51 -15.91 7.13 -9.35
CA LYS A 51 -15.32 8.08 -10.31
C LYS A 51 -16.37 8.97 -11.00
N THR A 52 -17.62 8.52 -11.06
CA THR A 52 -18.76 9.20 -11.69
C THR A 52 -19.69 9.72 -10.60
N ASN A 53 -19.68 11.04 -10.38
CA ASN A 53 -20.37 11.65 -9.25
C ASN A 53 -21.20 12.86 -9.68
N GLU A 54 -22.40 13.00 -9.11
CA GLU A 54 -23.27 14.17 -9.30
C GLU A 54 -22.62 15.44 -8.74
N LYS A 55 -22.72 16.55 -9.49
CA LYS A 55 -22.27 17.88 -9.06
C LYS A 55 -23.12 18.39 -7.88
N GLY A 56 -22.47 19.03 -6.89
CA GLY A 56 -23.15 19.86 -5.87
C GLY A 56 -23.47 19.17 -4.54
N LYS A 57 -23.18 17.88 -4.37
CA LYS A 57 -23.32 17.20 -3.06
C LYS A 57 -22.07 17.38 -2.20
N LEU A 58 -22.25 17.81 -0.94
CA LEU A 58 -21.18 18.01 0.04
C LEU A 58 -20.33 16.75 0.28
N VAL A 59 -20.92 15.56 0.16
CA VAL A 59 -20.26 14.25 0.28
C VAL A 59 -19.16 14.04 -0.78
N ASN A 60 -19.15 14.82 -1.86
CA ASN A 60 -18.25 14.66 -3.02
C ASN A 60 -17.19 15.78 -3.11
N LEU A 61 -16.81 16.42 -1.99
CA LEU A 61 -15.89 17.56 -1.98
C LEU A 61 -14.50 17.22 -2.55
N PHE A 62 -14.01 16.01 -2.30
CA PHE A 62 -12.67 15.54 -2.72
C PHE A 62 -12.66 14.65 -3.98
N ARG A 63 -13.81 14.41 -4.63
CA ARG A 63 -13.90 13.52 -5.81
C ARG A 63 -13.83 14.29 -7.12
N THR A 64 -13.23 13.69 -8.15
CA THR A 64 -13.17 14.25 -9.49
C THR A 64 -14.57 14.37 -10.09
N LYS A 65 -14.95 15.57 -10.54
CA LYS A 65 -16.32 15.89 -11.03
C LYS A 65 -16.47 15.79 -12.55
N LYS A 66 -15.49 15.23 -13.25
CA LYS A 66 -15.44 15.14 -14.72
C LYS A 66 -16.09 13.83 -15.15
N PHE A 67 -16.94 13.87 -16.17
CA PHE A 67 -17.40 12.66 -16.82
C PHE A 67 -16.31 12.15 -17.77
N VAL A 68 -15.92 10.89 -17.60
CA VAL A 68 -14.97 10.19 -18.48
C VAL A 68 -15.59 8.82 -18.75
N GLU A 69 -15.74 8.46 -20.02
CA GLU A 69 -16.46 7.25 -20.41
C GLU A 69 -15.80 5.98 -19.85
N GLU A 70 -14.46 5.92 -19.81
CA GLU A 70 -13.71 4.81 -19.21
C GLU A 70 -14.03 4.64 -17.72
N ASN A 71 -14.05 5.74 -16.97
CA ASN A 71 -14.41 5.74 -15.56
C ASN A 71 -15.87 5.31 -15.34
N TYR A 72 -16.76 5.70 -16.25
CA TYR A 72 -18.15 5.30 -16.21
C TYR A 72 -18.32 3.79 -16.45
N LYS A 73 -17.60 3.19 -17.42
CA LYS A 73 -17.56 1.73 -17.62
C LYS A 73 -17.04 1.01 -16.38
N ALA A 74 -15.98 1.51 -15.76
CA ALA A 74 -15.46 0.95 -14.51
C ALA A 74 -16.49 1.05 -13.36
N ASP A 75 -17.19 2.17 -13.22
CA ASP A 75 -18.22 2.32 -12.20
C ASP A 75 -19.47 1.45 -12.46
N LYS A 76 -19.81 1.15 -13.72
CA LYS A 76 -20.85 0.16 -14.06
C LYS A 76 -20.49 -1.23 -13.53
N GLN A 77 -19.23 -1.64 -13.69
CA GLN A 77 -18.76 -2.91 -13.12
C GLN A 77 -18.89 -2.92 -11.59
N LEU A 78 -18.52 -1.83 -10.91
CA LEU A 78 -18.68 -1.72 -9.46
C LEU A 78 -20.14 -1.87 -8.98
N ILE A 79 -21.11 -1.44 -9.78
CA ILE A 79 -22.53 -1.65 -9.49
C ILE A 79 -22.85 -3.15 -9.53
N LEU A 80 -22.45 -3.85 -10.59
CA LEU A 80 -22.65 -5.29 -10.73
C LEU A 80 -21.94 -6.05 -9.61
N ASP A 81 -20.69 -5.71 -9.32
CA ASP A 81 -19.92 -6.32 -8.23
C ASP A 81 -20.63 -6.15 -6.87
N LYS A 82 -21.34 -5.02 -6.67
CA LYS A 82 -22.13 -4.79 -5.45
C LYS A 82 -23.38 -5.66 -5.37
N TYR A 83 -24.03 -5.93 -6.50
CA TYR A 83 -25.14 -6.86 -6.57
C TYR A 83 -24.66 -8.30 -6.32
N ASN A 84 -23.57 -8.70 -6.96
CA ASN A 84 -22.93 -10.00 -6.77
C ASN A 84 -22.48 -10.21 -5.32
N GLU A 85 -22.00 -9.15 -4.64
CA GLU A 85 -21.66 -9.20 -3.20
C GLU A 85 -22.87 -9.52 -2.31
N LEU A 86 -24.08 -9.18 -2.75
CA LEU A 86 -25.32 -9.41 -2.01
C LEU A 86 -26.08 -10.67 -2.45
N GLY A 87 -25.51 -11.50 -3.33
CA GLY A 87 -26.15 -12.74 -3.80
C GLY A 87 -26.92 -12.63 -5.10
N TYR A 88 -26.95 -11.46 -5.74
CA TYR A 88 -27.67 -11.25 -6.99
C TYR A 88 -26.78 -11.60 -8.18
N ARG A 89 -26.59 -12.91 -8.42
CA ARG A 89 -25.68 -13.42 -9.46
C ARG A 89 -26.10 -12.99 -10.87
N ASP A 90 -27.40 -13.03 -11.15
CA ASP A 90 -27.93 -12.73 -12.48
C ASP A 90 -28.14 -11.23 -12.71
N ALA A 91 -27.62 -10.38 -11.81
CA ALA A 91 -27.75 -8.94 -11.94
C ALA A 91 -27.05 -8.46 -13.21
N SER A 92 -27.76 -7.68 -14.02
CA SER A 92 -27.23 -7.15 -15.27
C SER A 92 -27.69 -5.73 -15.54
N ILE A 93 -26.91 -4.98 -16.30
CA ILE A 93 -27.31 -3.65 -16.78
C ILE A 93 -27.94 -3.83 -18.15
N VAL A 94 -29.27 -3.77 -18.20
CA VAL A 94 -30.06 -3.98 -19.43
C VAL A 94 -29.88 -2.83 -20.41
N LYS A 95 -29.83 -1.61 -19.88
CA LYS A 95 -29.73 -0.41 -20.71
C LYS A 95 -28.95 0.68 -20.00
N ASP A 96 -28.12 1.38 -20.76
CA ASP A 96 -27.54 2.62 -20.32
C ASP A 96 -27.56 3.70 -21.39
N SER A 97 -27.70 4.95 -20.97
CA SER A 97 -27.66 6.10 -21.88
C SER A 97 -27.10 7.33 -21.19
N VAL A 98 -26.36 8.13 -21.97
CA VAL A 98 -25.81 9.41 -21.53
C VAL A 98 -26.40 10.47 -22.43
N SER A 99 -27.16 11.40 -21.85
CA SER A 99 -27.84 12.46 -22.59
C SER A 99 -27.31 13.84 -22.17
N PRO A 100 -27.12 14.78 -23.11
CA PRO A 100 -26.73 16.14 -22.76
C PRO A 100 -27.87 16.81 -21.98
N TYR A 101 -27.54 17.40 -20.84
CA TYR A 101 -28.45 18.29 -20.10
C TYR A 101 -28.26 19.73 -20.60
N ASN A 102 -27.01 20.21 -20.55
CA ASN A 102 -26.57 21.51 -21.06
C ASN A 102 -25.19 21.33 -21.73
N GLU A 103 -24.63 22.38 -22.36
CA GLU A 103 -23.31 22.36 -23.02
C GLU A 103 -22.16 21.84 -22.12
N LYS A 104 -22.28 21.98 -20.80
CA LYS A 104 -21.23 21.62 -19.83
C LYS A 104 -21.60 20.42 -18.95
N THR A 105 -22.79 19.83 -19.13
CA THR A 105 -23.29 18.80 -18.23
C THR A 105 -24.13 17.71 -18.90
N VAL A 106 -23.98 16.47 -18.45
CA VAL A 106 -24.75 15.31 -18.92
C VAL A 106 -25.57 14.66 -17.81
N ASN A 107 -26.67 14.03 -18.19
CA ASN A 107 -27.41 13.09 -17.38
C ASN A 107 -27.01 11.66 -17.77
N VAL A 108 -26.90 10.80 -16.75
CA VAL A 108 -26.58 9.38 -16.92
C VAL A 108 -27.78 8.57 -16.48
N TYR A 109 -28.27 7.70 -17.34
CA TYR A 109 -29.36 6.78 -17.07
C TYR A 109 -28.85 5.35 -17.13
N ILE A 110 -29.17 4.57 -16.10
CA ILE A 110 -28.80 3.15 -15.97
C ILE A 110 -30.06 2.38 -15.58
N GLU A 111 -30.37 1.34 -16.32
CA GLU A 111 -31.44 0.39 -16.03
C GLU A 111 -30.80 -0.94 -15.66
N VAL A 112 -31.11 -1.42 -14.45
CA VAL A 112 -30.55 -2.64 -13.88
C VAL A 112 -31.67 -3.66 -13.75
N GLU A 113 -31.39 -4.91 -14.10
CA GLU A 113 -32.20 -6.06 -13.74
C GLU A 113 -31.47 -6.80 -12.62
N GLU A 114 -32.06 -6.85 -11.42
CA GLU A 114 -31.36 -7.37 -10.23
C GLU A 114 -31.31 -8.90 -10.20
N GLY A 115 -32.28 -9.58 -10.80
CA GLY A 115 -32.39 -11.04 -10.72
C GLY A 115 -32.77 -11.56 -9.33
N THR A 116 -32.64 -12.87 -9.13
CA THR A 116 -32.92 -13.53 -7.85
C THR A 116 -31.68 -13.59 -6.98
N LYS A 117 -31.91 -13.72 -5.67
CA LYS A 117 -30.85 -13.89 -4.69
C LYS A 117 -30.53 -15.36 -4.52
N TYR A 118 -29.26 -15.71 -4.63
CA TYR A 118 -28.78 -17.08 -4.50
C TYR A 118 -28.10 -17.34 -3.15
N TYR A 119 -28.21 -18.58 -2.70
CA TYR A 119 -27.65 -19.11 -1.46
C TYR A 119 -26.75 -20.31 -1.75
N LEU A 120 -25.73 -20.50 -0.92
CA LEU A 120 -24.83 -21.63 -1.01
C LEU A 120 -25.49 -22.89 -0.48
N ARG A 121 -25.68 -23.90 -1.33
CA ARG A 121 -26.27 -25.19 -0.94
C ARG A 121 -25.20 -26.21 -0.58
N ASN A 122 -24.13 -26.29 -1.35
CA ASN A 122 -23.01 -27.18 -1.07
C ASN A 122 -21.70 -26.58 -1.60
N ILE A 123 -20.61 -26.89 -0.90
CA ILE A 123 -19.25 -26.59 -1.32
C ILE A 123 -18.51 -27.92 -1.31
N THR A 124 -17.92 -28.28 -2.44
CA THR A 124 -17.18 -29.53 -2.61
C THR A 124 -15.79 -29.20 -3.10
N TRP A 125 -14.80 -29.94 -2.61
CA TRP A 125 -13.40 -29.78 -3.00
C TRP A 125 -12.96 -30.99 -3.80
N VAL A 126 -12.31 -30.75 -4.93
CA VAL A 126 -11.82 -31.80 -5.83
C VAL A 126 -10.37 -31.50 -6.17
N GLY A 127 -9.50 -32.49 -6.02
CA GLY A 127 -8.07 -32.37 -6.35
C GLY A 127 -7.17 -31.88 -5.20
N ASN A 128 -7.71 -31.67 -4.01
CA ASN A 128 -6.93 -31.44 -2.79
C ASN A 128 -6.39 -32.76 -2.23
N THR A 129 -5.08 -32.96 -2.29
CA THR A 129 -4.42 -34.14 -1.70
C THR A 129 -3.55 -33.77 -0.50
N LEU A 130 -3.11 -32.52 -0.43
CA LEU A 130 -2.24 -32.01 0.63
C LEU A 130 -3.00 -31.59 1.89
N TYR A 131 -4.17 -31.00 1.71
CA TYR A 131 -4.99 -30.47 2.80
C TYR A 131 -6.38 -31.10 2.81
N PRO A 132 -6.90 -31.50 3.99
CA PRO A 132 -8.26 -32.02 4.09
C PRO A 132 -9.28 -30.91 3.79
N SER A 133 -10.40 -31.29 3.17
CA SER A 133 -11.46 -30.36 2.77
C SER A 133 -12.01 -29.56 3.96
N GLU A 134 -12.08 -30.16 5.15
CA GLU A 134 -12.50 -29.48 6.39
C GLU A 134 -11.62 -28.27 6.74
N GLN A 135 -10.30 -28.37 6.53
CA GLN A 135 -9.38 -27.26 6.76
C GLN A 135 -9.60 -26.15 5.72
N LEU A 136 -9.82 -26.53 4.46
CA LEU A 136 -10.08 -25.58 3.37
C LEU A 136 -11.42 -24.85 3.57
N ASP A 137 -12.45 -25.54 4.05
CA ASP A 137 -13.75 -24.96 4.40
C ASP A 137 -13.63 -23.93 5.53
N LEU A 138 -12.84 -24.24 6.57
CA LEU A 138 -12.59 -23.31 7.68
C LEU A 138 -11.88 -22.03 7.20
N MET A 139 -10.92 -22.15 6.28
CA MET A 139 -10.21 -21.00 5.70
C MET A 139 -11.08 -20.18 4.74
N LEU A 140 -11.90 -20.85 3.93
CA LEU A 140 -12.82 -20.19 3.01
C LEU A 140 -13.83 -19.32 3.78
N GLY A 141 -14.25 -19.77 4.97
CA GLY A 141 -15.11 -19.00 5.86
C GLY A 141 -16.54 -18.80 5.34
N MET A 142 -16.96 -19.61 4.37
CA MET A 142 -18.31 -19.64 3.80
C MET A 142 -18.98 -20.96 4.17
N LYS A 143 -20.25 -20.92 4.56
CA LYS A 143 -21.01 -22.10 5.01
C LYS A 143 -22.25 -22.32 4.15
N LYS A 144 -22.75 -23.54 4.19
CA LYS A 144 -24.06 -23.89 3.64
C LYS A 144 -25.14 -22.99 4.26
N GLY A 145 -25.96 -22.40 3.39
CA GLY A 145 -27.03 -21.47 3.72
C GLY A 145 -26.61 -20.00 3.65
N ASP A 146 -25.32 -19.70 3.52
CA ASP A 146 -24.87 -18.31 3.35
C ASP A 146 -25.30 -17.75 2.00
N VAL A 147 -25.42 -16.43 1.93
CA VAL A 147 -25.68 -15.73 0.67
C VAL A 147 -24.48 -15.88 -0.24
N TYR A 148 -24.70 -16.22 -1.51
CA TYR A 148 -23.62 -16.41 -2.46
C TYR A 148 -22.91 -15.09 -2.79
N ASN A 149 -21.80 -14.82 -2.13
CA ASN A 149 -21.00 -13.62 -2.35
C ASN A 149 -19.80 -13.95 -3.24
N GLN A 150 -19.93 -13.72 -4.55
CA GLN A 150 -18.87 -14.01 -5.53
C GLN A 150 -17.58 -13.20 -5.25
N LYS A 151 -17.73 -11.98 -4.75
CA LYS A 151 -16.60 -11.14 -4.39
C LYS A 151 -15.83 -11.73 -3.21
N GLN A 152 -16.53 -12.13 -2.14
CA GLN A 152 -15.94 -12.81 -1.00
C GLN A 152 -15.31 -14.13 -1.40
N LEU A 153 -15.94 -14.91 -2.28
CA LEU A 153 -15.37 -16.16 -2.80
C LEU A 153 -14.03 -15.90 -3.47
N THR A 154 -13.95 -14.89 -4.35
CA THR A 154 -12.71 -14.50 -5.03
C THR A 154 -11.65 -14.00 -4.05
N GLU A 155 -12.06 -13.17 -3.09
CA GLU A 155 -11.20 -12.65 -2.01
C GLU A 155 -10.60 -13.80 -1.18
N ARG A 156 -11.45 -14.70 -0.66
CA ARG A 156 -11.05 -15.84 0.18
C ARG A 156 -10.30 -16.94 -0.55
N THR A 157 -10.35 -16.95 -1.88
CA THR A 157 -9.65 -17.93 -2.70
C THR A 157 -8.27 -17.44 -3.13
N VAL A 158 -8.15 -16.18 -3.55
CA VAL A 158 -6.95 -15.66 -4.23
C VAL A 158 -6.37 -14.40 -3.58
N SER A 159 -7.22 -13.43 -3.25
CA SER A 159 -6.78 -12.05 -3.01
C SER A 159 -6.44 -11.73 -1.57
N ASP A 160 -7.19 -12.29 -0.61
CA ASP A 160 -7.00 -12.02 0.81
C ASP A 160 -5.68 -12.61 1.32
N ASP A 161 -5.11 -11.98 2.34
CA ASP A 161 -3.85 -12.45 2.96
C ASP A 161 -4.02 -13.83 3.62
N ASP A 162 -5.21 -14.15 4.12
CA ASP A 162 -5.59 -15.46 4.69
C ASP A 162 -6.30 -16.39 3.69
N ALA A 163 -6.28 -16.05 2.39
CA ALA A 163 -6.92 -16.84 1.36
C ALA A 163 -6.35 -18.26 1.26
N VAL A 164 -7.19 -19.19 0.80
CA VAL A 164 -6.80 -20.59 0.55
C VAL A 164 -5.57 -20.67 -0.36
N GLY A 165 -5.51 -19.85 -1.42
CA GLY A 165 -4.36 -19.81 -2.32
C GLY A 165 -3.04 -19.48 -1.60
N ASN A 166 -3.05 -18.63 -0.57
CA ASN A 166 -1.84 -18.29 0.17
C ASN A 166 -1.30 -19.45 1.00
N LEU A 167 -2.16 -20.36 1.47
CA LEU A 167 -1.71 -21.61 2.11
C LEU A 167 -0.80 -22.40 1.17
N TYR A 168 -1.21 -22.56 -0.09
CA TYR A 168 -0.43 -23.27 -1.10
C TYR A 168 0.84 -22.51 -1.48
N TYR A 169 0.73 -21.20 -1.75
CA TYR A 169 1.90 -20.36 -2.06
C TYR A 169 2.95 -20.35 -0.96
N ASN A 170 2.55 -20.34 0.31
CA ASN A 170 3.46 -20.34 1.45
C ASN A 170 4.19 -21.68 1.64
N ASN A 171 3.67 -22.77 1.05
CA ASN A 171 4.26 -24.10 1.11
C ASN A 171 4.94 -24.51 -0.21
N GLY A 172 5.31 -23.54 -1.05
CA GLY A 172 6.05 -23.77 -2.29
C GLY A 172 5.20 -24.07 -3.52
N TYR A 173 3.88 -24.17 -3.43
CA TYR A 173 3.03 -24.51 -4.58
C TYR A 173 2.73 -23.27 -5.43
N LEU A 174 3.76 -22.78 -6.14
CA LEU A 174 3.66 -21.60 -7.01
C LEU A 174 2.81 -21.86 -8.27
N PHE A 175 2.78 -23.11 -8.74
CA PHE A 175 2.01 -23.53 -9.93
C PHE A 175 0.58 -23.97 -9.58
N TYR A 176 0.13 -23.67 -8.36
CA TYR A 176 -1.19 -23.98 -7.89
C TYR A 176 -2.26 -23.27 -8.71
N GLY A 177 -3.33 -23.98 -9.02
CA GLY A 177 -4.55 -23.42 -9.61
C GLY A 177 -5.76 -23.80 -8.77
N LEU A 178 -6.62 -22.83 -8.49
CA LEU A 178 -7.95 -23.08 -7.96
C LEU A 178 -8.98 -22.41 -8.84
N ASP A 179 -9.93 -23.20 -9.29
CA ASP A 179 -11.04 -22.77 -10.13
C ASP A 179 -12.37 -23.12 -9.44
N PRO A 180 -13.10 -22.13 -8.90
CA PRO A 180 -14.43 -22.35 -8.36
C PRO A 180 -15.44 -22.47 -9.49
N VAL A 181 -16.02 -23.65 -9.66
CA VAL A 181 -17.00 -23.94 -10.71
C VAL A 181 -18.39 -24.09 -10.11
N GLU A 182 -19.36 -23.36 -10.65
CA GLU A 182 -20.79 -23.56 -10.34
C GLU A 182 -21.29 -24.80 -11.09
N VAL A 183 -21.54 -25.90 -10.38
CA VAL A 183 -21.90 -27.18 -11.00
C VAL A 183 -23.41 -27.34 -11.15
N ASN A 184 -24.16 -26.88 -10.16
CA ASN A 184 -25.62 -26.94 -10.18
C ASN A 184 -26.21 -25.64 -9.62
N VAL A 185 -27.24 -25.16 -10.31
CA VAL A 185 -27.99 -23.95 -9.95
C VAL A 185 -29.46 -24.29 -10.08
N GLU A 186 -30.10 -24.51 -8.93
CA GLU A 186 -31.50 -24.91 -8.85
C GLU A 186 -32.25 -23.93 -7.96
N ASN A 187 -33.30 -23.30 -8.52
CA ASN A 187 -34.11 -22.29 -7.85
C ASN A 187 -33.28 -21.10 -7.36
N ASP A 188 -33.00 -21.03 -6.06
CA ASP A 188 -32.24 -19.99 -5.36
C ASP A 188 -30.95 -20.54 -4.73
N SER A 189 -30.52 -21.73 -5.13
CA SER A 189 -29.46 -22.50 -4.48
C SER A 189 -28.36 -22.88 -5.46
N ILE A 190 -27.10 -22.63 -5.07
CA ILE A 190 -25.90 -22.90 -5.89
C ILE A 190 -25.03 -23.96 -5.20
N ASP A 191 -24.59 -24.93 -5.99
CA ASP A 191 -23.50 -25.85 -5.61
C ASP A 191 -22.19 -25.40 -6.24
N LEU A 192 -21.19 -25.18 -5.38
CA LEU A 192 -19.83 -24.84 -5.78
C LEU A 192 -18.94 -26.09 -5.71
N GLU A 193 -18.17 -26.29 -6.76
CA GLU A 193 -17.08 -27.26 -6.82
C GLU A 193 -15.77 -26.50 -6.98
N MET A 194 -14.96 -26.55 -5.92
CA MET A 194 -13.64 -25.96 -5.84
C MET A 194 -12.64 -26.94 -6.45
N ARG A 195 -12.26 -26.72 -7.71
CA ARG A 195 -11.29 -27.57 -8.41
C ARG A 195 -9.89 -27.08 -8.14
N ILE A 196 -9.08 -27.93 -7.52
CA ILE A 196 -7.69 -27.64 -7.18
C ILE A 196 -6.76 -28.45 -8.08
N SER A 197 -5.75 -27.75 -8.61
CA SER A 197 -4.55 -28.35 -9.18
C SER A 197 -3.35 -27.89 -8.35
N GLU A 198 -2.81 -28.78 -7.52
CA GLU A 198 -1.74 -28.42 -6.57
C GLU A 198 -0.40 -28.17 -7.26
N GLY A 199 -0.09 -28.95 -8.30
CA GLY A 199 1.17 -28.85 -9.03
C GLY A 199 2.38 -29.31 -8.20
N ARG A 200 3.60 -29.01 -8.70
CA ARG A 200 4.85 -29.30 -7.99
C ARG A 200 5.27 -28.14 -7.10
N GLN A 201 6.02 -28.42 -6.04
CA GLN A 201 6.67 -27.38 -5.26
C GLN A 201 7.75 -26.67 -6.08
N ALA A 202 7.84 -25.36 -5.91
CA ALA A 202 8.83 -24.48 -6.51
C ALA A 202 9.88 -24.09 -5.46
N THR A 203 11.15 -24.28 -5.79
CA THR A 203 12.27 -23.78 -4.99
C THR A 203 12.85 -22.52 -5.61
N ILE A 204 13.29 -21.58 -4.77
CA ILE A 204 13.93 -20.35 -5.23
C ILE A 204 15.32 -20.69 -5.78
N ASN A 205 15.55 -20.43 -7.07
CA ASN A 205 16.85 -20.69 -7.69
C ASN A 205 17.78 -19.48 -7.54
N ARG A 206 17.34 -18.30 -7.95
CA ARG A 206 18.14 -17.06 -7.84
C ARG A 206 17.32 -15.89 -7.35
N ILE A 207 17.99 -15.00 -6.62
CA ILE A 207 17.46 -13.71 -6.21
C ILE A 207 18.34 -12.61 -6.77
N LYS A 208 17.77 -11.82 -7.69
CA LYS A 208 18.40 -10.65 -8.31
C LYS A 208 17.93 -9.39 -7.61
N ILE A 209 18.86 -8.48 -7.34
CA ILE A 209 18.57 -7.17 -6.74
C ILE A 209 19.12 -6.14 -7.72
N ASN A 210 18.27 -5.28 -8.27
CA ASN A 210 18.64 -4.27 -9.25
C ASN A 210 18.33 -2.86 -8.71
N GLY A 211 19.05 -1.84 -9.19
CA GLY A 211 18.79 -0.42 -8.88
C GLY A 211 19.19 0.03 -7.46
N ASN A 212 20.03 -0.75 -6.78
CA ASN A 212 20.71 -0.37 -5.55
C ASN A 212 21.97 0.49 -5.81
N ASP A 213 21.82 1.61 -6.52
CA ASP A 213 22.96 2.45 -6.94
C ASP A 213 23.67 3.18 -5.79
N ARG A 214 22.94 3.41 -4.68
CA ARG A 214 23.40 4.20 -3.53
C ARG A 214 23.75 3.34 -2.31
N ILE A 215 23.38 2.06 -2.32
CA ILE A 215 23.47 1.15 -1.18
C ILE A 215 24.06 -0.17 -1.65
N TYR A 216 24.93 -0.75 -0.83
CA TYR A 216 25.51 -2.04 -1.19
C TYR A 216 24.46 -3.15 -1.22
N GLU A 217 24.61 -4.07 -2.16
CA GLU A 217 23.66 -5.17 -2.35
C GLU A 217 23.50 -6.02 -1.08
N ASN A 218 24.58 -6.25 -0.32
CA ASN A 218 24.54 -7.01 0.94
C ASN A 218 23.63 -6.36 2.00
N VAL A 219 23.48 -5.03 1.99
CA VAL A 219 22.59 -4.29 2.90
C VAL A 219 21.13 -4.54 2.56
N VAL A 220 20.80 -4.72 1.28
CA VAL A 220 19.45 -5.12 0.86
C VAL A 220 19.24 -6.62 1.09
N ARG A 221 20.22 -7.43 0.69
CA ARG A 221 20.16 -8.89 0.74
C ARG A 221 20.01 -9.44 2.16
N ARG A 222 20.54 -8.77 3.18
CA ARG A 222 20.38 -9.18 4.59
C ARG A 222 18.96 -8.96 5.12
N GLU A 223 18.20 -8.03 4.54
CA GLU A 223 16.80 -7.79 4.92
C GLU A 223 15.84 -8.80 4.26
N LEU A 224 16.29 -9.46 3.18
CA LEU A 224 15.53 -10.50 2.53
C LEU A 224 15.40 -11.74 3.42
N ARG A 225 14.17 -12.23 3.52
CA ARG A 225 13.85 -13.51 4.16
C ARG A 225 13.85 -14.67 3.20
N THR A 226 13.58 -14.41 1.93
CA THR A 226 13.71 -15.37 0.84
C THR A 226 15.18 -15.64 0.56
N ARG A 227 15.57 -16.92 0.44
CA ARG A 227 16.94 -17.32 0.11
C ARG A 227 16.96 -18.34 -1.04
N PRO A 228 18.01 -18.34 -1.87
CA PRO A 228 18.22 -19.41 -2.84
C PRO A 228 18.27 -20.78 -2.15
N GLY A 229 17.53 -21.75 -2.69
CA GLY A 229 17.37 -23.09 -2.16
C GLY A 229 16.13 -23.30 -1.28
N ASP A 230 15.54 -22.23 -0.74
CA ASP A 230 14.31 -22.33 0.05
C ASP A 230 13.09 -22.61 -0.84
N LEU A 231 12.05 -23.20 -0.27
CA LEU A 231 10.73 -23.27 -0.92
C LEU A 231 10.19 -21.85 -1.12
N PHE A 232 9.49 -21.63 -2.23
CA PHE A 232 8.79 -20.37 -2.44
C PHE A 232 7.75 -20.16 -1.32
N SER A 233 7.71 -18.95 -0.77
CA SER A 233 6.70 -18.54 0.20
C SER A 233 6.28 -17.10 -0.07
N ARG A 234 4.98 -16.90 -0.31
CA ARG A 234 4.43 -15.55 -0.56
C ARG A 234 4.54 -14.69 0.69
N GLU A 235 4.34 -15.26 1.88
CA GLU A 235 4.52 -14.57 3.15
C GLU A 235 5.94 -14.01 3.31
N GLU A 236 6.97 -14.82 3.06
CA GLU A 236 8.37 -14.38 3.18
C GLU A 236 8.74 -13.38 2.07
N LEU A 237 8.18 -13.52 0.87
CA LEU A 237 8.32 -12.53 -0.20
C LEU A 237 7.75 -11.17 0.20
N MET A 238 6.50 -11.15 0.69
CA MET A 238 5.80 -9.95 1.14
C MET A 238 6.45 -9.34 2.38
N ARG A 239 6.99 -10.16 3.27
CA ARG A 239 7.80 -9.71 4.41
C ARG A 239 9.07 -9.04 3.91
N SER A 240 9.83 -9.68 3.03
CA SER A 240 11.05 -9.10 2.44
C SER A 240 10.76 -7.75 1.76
N MET A 241 9.66 -7.65 1.00
CA MET A 241 9.20 -6.40 0.39
C MET A 241 8.91 -5.31 1.44
N ARG A 242 8.22 -5.65 2.53
CA ARG A 242 7.95 -4.73 3.63
C ARG A 242 9.23 -4.27 4.33
N GLU A 243 10.18 -5.18 4.58
CA GLU A 243 11.46 -4.83 5.20
C GLU A 243 12.23 -3.84 4.30
N ILE A 244 12.31 -4.11 2.99
CA ILE A 244 12.94 -3.18 2.02
C ILE A 244 12.24 -1.81 2.02
N GLN A 245 10.90 -1.78 2.03
CA GLN A 245 10.13 -0.53 2.10
C GLN A 245 10.42 0.24 3.41
N GLN A 246 10.53 -0.46 4.53
CA GLN A 246 10.79 0.13 5.85
C GLN A 246 12.22 0.70 5.99
N MET A 247 13.19 0.23 5.20
CA MET A 247 14.51 0.84 5.12
C MET A 247 14.44 2.32 4.68
N GLY A 248 13.41 2.68 3.91
CA GLY A 248 13.18 4.04 3.42
C GLY A 248 14.16 4.53 2.35
N HIS A 249 15.08 3.68 1.90
CA HIS A 249 16.09 4.01 0.88
C HIS A 249 15.61 3.84 -0.56
N PHE A 250 14.42 3.26 -0.75
CA PHE A 250 13.86 2.94 -2.04
C PHE A 250 12.46 3.53 -2.14
N ASP A 251 12.01 3.79 -3.36
CA ASP A 251 10.66 4.27 -3.62
C ASP A 251 9.62 3.15 -3.42
N PRO A 252 8.74 3.22 -2.39
CA PRO A 252 7.81 2.14 -2.07
C PRO A 252 6.80 1.84 -3.17
N GLU A 253 6.49 2.82 -4.04
CA GLU A 253 5.54 2.63 -5.14
C GLU A 253 6.11 1.77 -6.28
N ASN A 254 7.45 1.77 -6.41
CA ASN A 254 8.16 1.08 -7.49
C ASN A 254 8.72 -0.29 -7.09
N ILE A 255 8.63 -0.67 -5.80
CA ILE A 255 9.10 -1.99 -5.35
C ILE A 255 8.02 -3.02 -5.70
N GLN A 256 8.16 -3.67 -6.84
CA GLN A 256 7.33 -4.79 -7.24
C GLN A 256 8.23 -5.98 -7.56
N PRO A 257 8.19 -7.07 -6.75
CA PRO A 257 8.98 -8.25 -7.05
C PRO A 257 8.50 -8.88 -8.36
N ASP A 258 9.42 -9.06 -9.31
CA ASP A 258 9.17 -9.85 -10.51
C ASP A 258 9.46 -11.32 -10.21
N ILE A 259 8.44 -12.16 -10.36
CA ILE A 259 8.49 -13.59 -10.08
C ILE A 259 8.48 -14.31 -11.43
N GLN A 260 9.60 -14.94 -11.76
CA GLN A 260 9.79 -15.67 -13.01
C GLN A 260 9.76 -17.18 -12.72
N PRO A 261 8.58 -17.82 -12.76
CA PRO A 261 8.46 -19.25 -12.53
C PRO A 261 8.93 -20.06 -13.74
N ASP A 262 9.65 -21.15 -13.49
CA ASP A 262 10.00 -22.16 -14.47
C ASP A 262 9.32 -23.49 -14.10
N PRO A 263 8.18 -23.83 -14.75
CA PRO A 263 7.47 -25.08 -14.50
C PRO A 263 8.27 -26.34 -14.80
N VAL A 264 9.23 -26.27 -15.73
CA VAL A 264 9.99 -27.44 -16.21
C VAL A 264 11.00 -27.87 -15.16
N SER A 265 11.79 -26.91 -14.67
CA SER A 265 12.75 -27.15 -13.58
C SER A 265 12.10 -27.24 -12.21
N GLY A 266 10.87 -26.72 -12.05
CA GLY A 266 10.24 -26.57 -10.73
C GLY A 266 10.96 -25.52 -9.88
N THR A 267 11.53 -24.50 -10.49
CA THR A 267 12.23 -23.42 -9.80
C THR A 267 11.61 -22.07 -10.07
N VAL A 268 11.94 -21.08 -9.25
CA VAL A 268 11.55 -19.70 -9.47
C VAL A 268 12.73 -18.76 -9.27
N ASP A 269 12.88 -17.82 -10.19
CA ASP A 269 13.79 -16.69 -10.03
C ASP A 269 12.99 -15.47 -9.56
N ILE A 270 13.50 -14.77 -8.55
CA ILE A 270 12.87 -13.56 -7.99
C ILE A 270 13.78 -12.38 -8.29
N SER A 271 13.25 -11.34 -8.92
CA SER A 271 13.97 -10.09 -9.18
C SER A 271 13.32 -8.95 -8.40
N TYR A 272 14.13 -8.25 -7.60
CA TYR A 272 13.73 -7.02 -6.91
C TYR A 272 14.29 -5.84 -7.68
N ASP A 273 13.45 -5.21 -8.50
CA ASP A 273 13.79 -3.99 -9.21
C ASP A 273 13.51 -2.79 -8.31
N LEU A 274 14.58 -2.20 -7.78
CA LEU A 274 14.50 -1.12 -6.80
C LEU A 274 14.81 0.22 -7.48
N VAL A 275 14.20 1.29 -6.97
CA VAL A 275 14.53 2.66 -7.37
C VAL A 275 15.06 3.38 -6.16
N SER A 276 16.37 3.68 -6.17
CA SER A 276 17.05 4.36 -5.05
C SER A 276 16.49 5.77 -4.82
N LYS A 277 16.18 6.10 -3.56
CA LYS A 277 15.65 7.40 -3.10
C LYS A 277 16.55 8.01 -2.02
N ALA A 278 16.70 9.33 -2.03
CA ALA A 278 17.36 10.04 -0.94
C ALA A 278 16.44 10.06 0.30
N ASN A 279 16.93 9.59 1.44
CA ASN A 279 16.18 9.54 2.70
C ASN A 279 16.89 10.27 3.85
N ASP A 280 17.74 11.23 3.49
CA ASP A 280 18.37 12.12 4.47
C ASP A 280 17.36 13.20 4.86
N GLN A 281 17.21 13.47 6.15
CA GLN A 281 16.20 14.37 6.69
C GLN A 281 16.84 15.57 7.38
N VAL A 282 16.25 16.74 7.16
CA VAL A 282 16.55 17.98 7.89
C VAL A 282 15.28 18.36 8.64
N GLU A 283 15.33 18.25 9.96
CA GLU A 283 14.24 18.63 10.85
C GLU A 283 14.57 19.98 11.49
N PHE A 284 13.71 20.97 11.23
CA PHE A 284 13.72 22.23 11.94
C PHE A 284 12.45 22.32 12.78
N SER A 285 12.59 22.55 14.08
CA SER A 285 11.44 22.82 14.95
C SER A 285 11.67 24.05 15.81
N ALA A 286 10.57 24.77 16.06
CA ALA A 286 10.57 25.96 16.91
C ALA A 286 9.38 25.85 17.87
N GLY A 287 9.64 26.02 19.16
CA GLY A 287 8.65 26.05 20.22
C GLY A 287 8.77 27.36 21.00
N TRP A 288 7.70 27.77 21.66
CA TRP A 288 7.70 28.92 22.56
C TRP A 288 7.13 28.48 23.91
N GLY A 289 7.73 28.96 25.00
CA GLY A 289 7.32 28.64 26.35
C GLY A 289 7.69 29.74 27.33
N GLN A 290 7.49 29.49 28.63
CA GLN A 290 7.79 30.47 29.69
C GLN A 290 9.25 30.93 29.70
N THR A 291 10.15 30.10 29.15
CA THR A 291 11.60 30.34 29.13
C THR A 291 12.08 30.94 27.81
N GLY A 292 11.19 31.30 26.89
CA GLY A 292 11.53 31.88 25.58
C GLY A 292 11.27 30.96 24.40
N VAL A 293 11.91 31.27 23.27
CA VAL A 293 11.80 30.52 22.00
C VAL A 293 12.88 29.46 21.94
N ILE A 294 12.47 28.21 21.81
CA ILE A 294 13.36 27.05 21.66
C ILE A 294 13.41 26.68 20.18
N GLY A 295 14.58 26.79 19.56
CA GLY A 295 14.85 26.27 18.23
C GLY A 295 15.57 24.92 18.30
N LYS A 296 15.22 23.96 17.44
CA LYS A 296 15.93 22.70 17.23
C LYS A 296 16.22 22.52 15.75
N LEU A 297 17.46 22.14 15.44
CA LEU A 297 17.89 21.69 14.13
C LEU A 297 18.43 20.27 14.30
N SER A 298 17.92 19.32 13.52
CA SER A 298 18.37 17.94 13.52
C SER A 298 18.61 17.46 12.09
N LEU A 299 19.81 16.94 11.83
CA LEU A 299 20.23 16.34 10.57
C LEU A 299 20.30 14.83 10.78
N LYS A 300 19.55 14.07 9.99
CA LYS A 300 19.54 12.61 10.03
C LYS A 300 19.98 12.05 8.69
N PHE A 301 21.17 11.46 8.66
CA PHE A 301 21.69 10.73 7.51
C PHE A 301 21.37 9.25 7.70
N THR A 302 20.62 8.65 6.77
CA THR A 302 20.14 7.27 6.94
C THR A 302 21.00 6.23 6.23
N ASN A 303 21.84 6.65 5.28
CA ASN A 303 22.75 5.79 4.52
C ASN A 303 24.22 6.18 4.75
N PHE A 304 24.63 6.31 6.00
CA PHE A 304 26.02 6.57 6.39
C PHE A 304 26.85 5.28 6.36
N SER A 305 28.17 5.40 6.18
CA SER A 305 29.12 4.28 6.30
C SER A 305 30.36 4.71 7.07
N ILE A 306 30.55 4.14 8.26
CA ILE A 306 31.73 4.37 9.09
C ILE A 306 32.98 3.73 8.48
N ALA A 307 32.82 2.60 7.78
CA ALA A 307 33.92 1.91 7.11
C ALA A 307 34.54 2.79 6.02
N ASN A 308 33.69 3.45 5.22
CA ASN A 308 34.11 4.39 4.18
C ASN A 308 34.65 5.72 4.76
N LEU A 309 34.31 6.08 6.01
CA LEU A 309 34.92 7.22 6.72
C LEU A 309 36.37 6.92 7.11
N LEU A 310 36.61 5.73 7.66
CA LEU A 310 37.92 5.32 8.20
C LEU A 310 38.87 4.83 7.11
N HIS A 311 38.34 4.27 6.02
CA HIS A 311 39.09 3.81 4.86
C HIS A 311 38.42 4.37 3.59
N PRO A 312 38.82 5.56 3.11
CA PRO A 312 38.30 6.10 1.86
C PRO A 312 38.77 5.23 0.68
N GLY A 313 37.96 4.23 0.32
CA GLY A 313 38.17 3.37 -0.83
C GLY A 313 37.62 3.97 -2.13
N LYS A 314 37.56 3.16 -3.19
CA LYS A 314 37.00 3.53 -4.51
C LYS A 314 35.50 3.86 -4.53
N ASN A 315 34.79 3.67 -3.40
CA ASN A 315 33.34 3.88 -3.27
C ASN A 315 32.97 5.17 -2.50
N TYR A 316 33.89 6.12 -2.40
CA TYR A 316 33.59 7.46 -1.87
C TYR A 316 32.76 8.25 -2.90
N ARG A 317 31.43 8.09 -2.89
CA ARG A 317 30.51 8.85 -3.73
C ARG A 317 29.95 10.04 -2.92
N GLY A 318 30.62 11.20 -2.97
CA GLY A 318 30.11 12.47 -2.42
C GLY A 318 30.97 13.09 -1.31
N ILE A 319 30.36 13.96 -0.49
CA ILE A 319 31.01 14.68 0.64
C ILE A 319 30.91 13.89 1.95
N LEU A 320 29.97 12.95 2.03
CA LEU A 320 29.76 12.07 3.18
C LEU A 320 29.88 10.60 2.72
N PRO A 321 30.54 9.74 3.50
CA PRO A 321 30.65 8.32 3.18
C PRO A 321 29.28 7.64 3.29
N GLN A 322 28.85 6.97 2.22
CA GLN A 322 27.55 6.29 2.13
C GLN A 322 27.70 4.81 1.75
N GLY A 323 26.69 3.98 2.05
CA GLY A 323 26.56 2.63 1.46
C GLY A 323 26.15 1.50 2.40
N ASP A 324 26.42 1.62 3.70
CA ASP A 324 26.22 0.52 4.68
C ASP A 324 24.83 0.53 5.37
N GLY A 325 24.01 1.54 5.08
CA GLY A 325 22.70 1.72 5.72
C GLY A 325 22.78 2.06 7.21
N GLN A 326 23.88 2.67 7.67
CA GLN A 326 24.01 3.15 9.05
C GLN A 326 23.37 4.52 9.19
N THR A 327 22.85 4.83 10.37
CA THR A 327 22.23 6.13 10.64
C THR A 327 23.14 7.00 11.50
N LEU A 328 23.39 8.23 11.06
CA LEU A 328 24.06 9.28 11.83
C LEU A 328 23.08 10.44 12.03
N THR A 329 22.81 10.78 13.29
CA THR A 329 21.95 11.90 13.66
C THR A 329 22.74 12.94 14.42
N LEU A 330 22.70 14.18 13.96
CA LEU A 330 23.28 15.34 14.60
C LEU A 330 22.14 16.27 14.98
N SER A 331 21.95 16.56 16.26
CA SER A 331 20.91 17.49 16.69
C SER A 331 21.44 18.56 17.62
N GLY A 332 20.92 19.77 17.46
CA GLY A 332 21.19 20.91 18.30
C GLY A 332 19.88 21.60 18.64
N GLN A 333 19.62 21.85 19.91
CA GLN A 333 18.48 22.58 20.42
C GLN A 333 18.98 23.72 21.30
N THR A 334 18.43 24.91 21.13
CA THR A 334 18.85 26.09 21.88
C THR A 334 17.69 27.03 22.14
N ASN A 335 17.64 27.56 23.35
CA ASN A 335 16.84 28.71 23.75
C ASN A 335 17.74 29.95 23.96
N ALA A 336 18.89 29.98 23.28
CA ALA A 336 19.98 30.94 23.40
C ALA A 336 20.61 31.06 24.80
N ASN A 337 19.84 31.48 25.80
CA ASN A 337 20.31 31.91 27.11
C ASN A 337 20.08 30.88 28.22
N TYR A 338 19.04 30.04 28.13
CA TYR A 338 18.57 29.19 29.25
C TYR A 338 18.82 27.69 29.07
N TYR A 339 18.83 27.23 27.82
CA TYR A 339 18.92 25.81 27.51
C TYR A 339 19.66 25.63 26.19
N GLN A 340 20.68 24.79 26.18
CA GLN A 340 21.38 24.36 24.98
C GLN A 340 21.63 22.86 25.09
N SER A 341 21.16 22.08 24.12
CA SER A 341 21.48 20.65 24.03
C SER A 341 21.98 20.29 22.64
N TYR A 342 23.10 19.58 22.60
CA TYR A 342 23.68 19.04 21.38
C TYR A 342 23.79 17.54 21.55
N SER A 343 23.40 16.77 20.55
CA SER A 343 23.56 15.33 20.57
C SER A 343 24.04 14.78 19.23
N ILE A 344 24.85 13.73 19.32
CA ILE A 344 25.34 12.95 18.20
C ILE A 344 24.92 11.52 18.48
N SER A 345 24.21 10.90 17.55
CA SER A 345 23.78 9.50 17.65
C SER A 345 24.19 8.74 16.41
N PHE A 346 24.83 7.60 16.61
CA PHE A 346 25.21 6.64 15.59
C PHE A 346 24.45 5.33 15.83
N PHE A 347 23.93 4.76 14.75
CA PHE A 347 23.19 3.50 14.78
C PHE A 347 23.58 2.61 13.61
N ASP A 348 23.99 1.38 13.92
CA ASP A 348 24.22 0.30 12.96
C ASP A 348 23.21 -0.83 13.22
N PRO A 349 22.26 -1.10 12.31
CA PRO A 349 21.26 -2.14 12.50
C PRO A 349 21.81 -3.57 12.46
N TRP A 350 22.98 -3.78 11.83
CA TRP A 350 23.55 -5.11 11.56
C TRP A 350 25.03 -5.16 11.92
N PHE A 351 25.34 -4.79 13.16
CA PHE A 351 26.68 -4.85 13.70
C PHE A 351 27.24 -6.28 13.66
N GLY A 352 28.39 -6.44 13.00
CA GLY A 352 29.01 -7.75 12.76
C GLY A 352 28.47 -8.51 11.54
N GLY A 353 27.50 -7.94 10.80
CA GLY A 353 27.08 -8.33 9.45
C GLY A 353 26.34 -9.67 9.28
N LYS A 354 26.55 -10.64 10.17
CA LYS A 354 26.00 -12.00 10.04
C LYS A 354 24.64 -12.19 10.72
N ARG A 355 24.35 -11.38 11.74
CA ARG A 355 23.13 -11.46 12.56
C ARG A 355 22.54 -10.07 12.71
N PRO A 356 21.22 -9.96 12.91
CA PRO A 356 20.53 -8.68 13.14
C PRO A 356 20.80 -8.18 14.56
N ASN A 357 22.08 -7.94 14.87
CA ASN A 357 22.50 -7.32 16.12
C ASN A 357 22.64 -5.82 15.86
N SER A 358 21.82 -5.01 16.52
CA SER A 358 21.95 -3.56 16.41
C SER A 358 22.98 -3.02 17.40
N PHE A 359 23.69 -1.97 16.98
CA PHE A 359 24.63 -1.24 17.81
C PHE A 359 24.29 0.24 17.73
N SER A 360 24.15 0.90 18.88
CA SER A 360 23.85 2.32 18.96
C SER A 360 24.77 3.00 19.96
N VAL A 361 25.32 4.15 19.59
CA VAL A 361 26.09 5.02 20.49
C VAL A 361 25.56 6.42 20.35
N SER A 362 25.15 7.01 21.47
CA SER A 362 24.70 8.40 21.52
C SER A 362 25.49 9.18 22.56
N THR A 363 25.98 10.35 22.17
CA THR A 363 26.58 11.32 23.08
C THR A 363 25.70 12.57 23.09
N PHE A 364 25.51 13.16 24.27
CA PHE A 364 24.77 14.40 24.41
C PHE A 364 25.49 15.33 25.37
N TYR A 365 25.36 16.62 25.11
CA TYR A 365 25.82 17.70 25.97
C TYR A 365 24.64 18.64 26.19
N SER A 366 24.27 18.89 27.44
CA SER A 366 23.16 19.78 27.79
C SER A 366 23.62 20.79 28.82
N LEU A 367 23.37 22.06 28.56
CA LEU A 367 23.60 23.18 29.46
C LEU A 367 22.26 23.83 29.77
N GLN A 368 21.89 23.83 31.05
CA GLN A 368 20.70 24.52 31.55
C GLN A 368 21.16 25.55 32.58
N THR A 369 20.81 26.80 32.33
CA THR A 369 21.08 27.92 33.25
C THR A 369 19.79 28.25 33.97
N ASP A 370 19.87 28.37 35.30
CA ASP A 370 18.73 28.68 36.13
C ASP A 370 18.15 30.05 35.78
N ILE A 371 16.81 30.14 35.80
CA ILE A 371 16.09 31.42 35.73
C ILE A 371 16.07 31.95 37.16
N SER A 372 17.10 32.69 37.55
CA SER A 372 17.10 33.38 38.84
C SER A 372 16.23 34.64 38.77
N ASP A 373 14.90 34.48 38.81
CA ASP A 373 13.99 35.55 39.21
C ASP A 373 13.38 35.17 40.55
N ARG A 374 13.68 35.99 41.57
CA ARG A 374 13.14 35.83 42.93
C ARG A 374 11.61 35.83 42.88
N TYR A 375 11.01 34.65 42.95
CA TYR A 375 9.61 34.48 43.31
C TYR A 375 9.55 33.67 44.60
N TYR A 376 9.17 34.35 45.69
CA TYR A 376 8.63 33.68 46.86
C TYR A 376 7.29 33.07 46.46
N ASN A 377 7.24 31.75 46.27
CA ASN A 377 5.99 31.04 46.43
C ASN A 377 6.27 29.65 47.01
N SER A 378 5.87 29.48 48.27
CA SER A 378 5.91 28.23 49.00
C SER A 378 4.80 27.32 48.49
N THR A 379 5.13 26.31 47.71
CA THR A 379 4.25 25.15 47.55
C THR A 379 5.10 23.90 47.33
N TYR A 380 5.08 23.04 48.35
CA TYR A 380 5.57 21.67 48.28
C TYR A 380 4.73 20.90 47.25
N MET A 381 5.35 20.32 46.20
CA MET A 381 4.98 18.98 45.74
C MET A 381 5.94 18.32 44.74
N ASN A 382 6.35 17.11 45.13
CA ASN A 382 6.74 15.91 44.37
C ASN A 382 7.41 16.00 42.98
N ASN A 383 8.71 15.72 43.00
CA ASN A 383 9.48 15.12 41.91
C ASN A 383 9.07 13.65 41.72
N TYR A 384 8.18 13.36 40.77
CA TYR A 384 8.09 12.05 40.12
C TYR A 384 7.26 12.24 38.84
N TYR A 385 7.71 11.70 37.71
CA TYR A 385 7.17 11.84 36.33
C TYR A 385 7.81 12.91 35.43
N ASN A 386 9.02 12.62 34.92
CA ASN A 386 9.35 13.01 33.54
C ASN A 386 10.39 12.06 32.90
N SER A 387 10.20 10.74 33.05
CA SER A 387 11.08 9.70 32.49
C SER A 387 10.43 8.82 31.41
N MET A 388 9.19 9.08 30.98
CA MET A 388 8.55 8.25 29.96
C MET A 388 7.69 9.09 29.06
N TYR A 389 8.27 9.70 28.01
CA TYR A 389 7.57 9.96 26.76
C TYR A 389 8.61 10.25 25.66
N SER A 390 9.15 9.19 25.08
CA SER A 390 9.66 9.20 23.71
C SER A 390 9.23 7.87 23.07
N GLY A 391 8.30 7.99 22.11
CA GLY A 391 7.42 6.94 21.63
C GLY A 391 8.08 5.68 21.07
N TYR A 392 7.49 4.54 21.43
CA TYR A 392 7.25 3.44 20.52
C TYR A 392 5.79 3.53 20.04
N SER A 393 5.60 3.56 18.72
CA SER A 393 4.29 3.43 18.09
C SER A 393 3.88 1.95 18.07
N GLY A 394 2.77 1.61 18.75
CA GLY A 394 2.15 0.29 18.73
C GLY A 394 0.67 0.40 19.11
N ALA A 395 -0.19 -0.31 18.39
CA ALA A 395 -1.63 -0.09 18.30
C ALA A 395 -2.45 -0.45 19.56
N GLY A 396 -3.39 0.44 19.89
CA GLY A 396 -4.80 0.20 20.22
C GLY A 396 -5.23 -0.81 21.30
N MET A 397 -5.92 -0.32 22.34
CA MET A 397 -7.28 -0.79 22.66
C MET A 397 -8.03 0.19 23.58
N TYR A 398 -9.34 0.30 23.35
CA TYR A 398 -10.29 1.12 24.10
C TYR A 398 -10.55 0.56 25.50
N ASP A 399 -10.59 1.42 26.52
CA ASP A 399 -11.44 1.19 27.69
C ASP A 399 -11.96 2.52 28.27
N TYR A 400 -13.25 2.53 28.60
CA TYR A 400 -14.00 3.66 29.14
C TYR A 400 -13.91 3.62 30.67
N GLY A 401 -13.39 4.67 31.32
CA GLY A 401 -13.34 4.75 32.77
C GLY A 401 -13.39 6.19 33.30
N TYR A 402 -14.55 6.55 33.84
CA TYR A 402 -14.83 7.77 34.61
C TYR A 402 -13.91 7.94 35.85
N ASN A 403 -13.48 9.18 36.13
CA ASN A 403 -13.53 9.89 37.44
C ASN A 403 -12.55 11.09 37.38
N SER A 404 -13.04 12.34 37.43
CA SER A 404 -13.22 13.15 38.65
C SER A 404 -11.91 13.33 39.43
N TYR A 405 -11.23 14.47 39.28
CA TYR A 405 -11.33 15.67 40.11
C TYR A 405 -10.56 16.83 39.46
#